data_AF-A0A955I2H2-F1
#
_entry.id   AF-A0A955I2H2-F1
#
_cell.length_a   1.000
_cell.length_b   1.000
_cell.length_c   1.000
_cell.angle_alpha   90.00
_cell.angle_beta   90.00
_cell.angle_gamma   90.00
#
_symmetry.space_group_name_H-M   'P 1'
#
loop_
_entity.id
_entity.type
_entity.pdbx_description
1 polymer ?
#
loop_
_entity_poly.entity_id
_entity_poly.type
_entity_poly.pdbx_seq_one_letter_code
_entity_poly.pdbx_strand_id
1 'polypeptide(L)'
;MKEGESVKVGSKLTEGHINLQKLMELTDPLSTELYIVNDIKEIYASQGQTVNSKHIELIVRQMFSKVKITNAGDSTFFPGDIVDVIEFKKQNNILMQDEKRQAIGTRLLLGLTKISLFTESWLSSASFQETVRVLVEASTARKIDKLEGLKENVIIGRLIPTLDYFKNNRNVGEYFGQEDLEETPYYLPETVYDGPMAIESVGSDDDM
;
A
#
# COMPACT_ATOMS: atom_id res chain seq x y z
N MET A 1 -6.25 -4.21 -36.18
CA MET A 1 -7.17 -3.08 -36.44
C MET A 1 -7.36 -2.96 -37.94
N LYS A 2 -8.54 -2.56 -38.40
CA LYS A 2 -8.82 -2.37 -39.84
C LYS A 2 -8.67 -0.90 -40.21
N GLU A 3 -8.20 -0.65 -41.43
CA GLU A 3 -8.07 0.71 -41.95
C GLU A 3 -9.45 1.39 -42.01
N GLY A 4 -9.57 2.58 -41.42
CA GLY A 4 -10.85 3.30 -41.27
C GLY A 4 -11.61 3.09 -39.95
N GLU A 5 -11.10 2.27 -39.03
CA GLU A 5 -11.67 2.08 -37.70
C GLU A 5 -11.42 3.29 -36.79
N SER A 6 -12.46 3.81 -36.12
CA SER A 6 -12.33 4.91 -35.16
C SER A 6 -11.70 4.41 -33.86
N VAL A 7 -10.51 4.90 -33.54
CA VAL A 7 -9.77 4.54 -32.32
C VAL A 7 -9.90 5.61 -31.25
N LYS A 8 -9.97 5.19 -29.99
CA LYS A 8 -9.91 6.11 -28.84
C LYS A 8 -8.46 6.40 -28.48
N VAL A 9 -8.22 7.57 -27.89
CA VAL A 9 -6.90 7.93 -27.36
C VAL A 9 -6.46 6.86 -26.35
N GLY A 10 -5.23 6.38 -26.48
CA GLY A 10 -4.69 5.28 -25.66
C GLY A 10 -4.92 3.86 -26.19
N SER A 11 -5.62 3.69 -27.31
CA SER A 11 -5.82 2.36 -27.90
C SER A 11 -4.51 1.77 -28.43
N LYS A 12 -4.29 0.48 -28.18
CA LYS A 12 -3.13 -0.25 -28.68
C LYS A 12 -3.25 -0.47 -30.19
N LEU A 13 -2.33 0.11 -30.96
CA LEU A 13 -2.32 0.02 -32.43
C LEU A 13 -1.45 -1.13 -32.95
N THR A 14 -0.41 -1.51 -32.22
CA THR A 14 0.56 -2.54 -32.59
C THR A 14 0.61 -3.65 -31.54
N GLU A 15 1.02 -4.85 -31.95
CA GLU A 15 1.34 -5.92 -31.01
C GLU A 15 2.59 -5.58 -30.18
N GLY A 16 2.76 -6.24 -29.03
CA GLY A 16 3.86 -6.01 -28.09
C GLY A 16 3.47 -5.29 -26.79
N HIS A 17 4.46 -4.99 -25.95
CA HIS A 17 4.22 -4.38 -24.63
C HIS A 17 3.93 -2.88 -24.74
N ILE A 18 2.95 -2.40 -23.99
CA ILE A 18 2.64 -0.97 -23.90
C ILE A 18 3.61 -0.30 -22.91
N ASN A 19 4.13 0.86 -23.29
CA ASN A 19 4.83 1.72 -22.34
C ASN A 19 3.82 2.39 -21.41
N LEU A 20 3.82 2.02 -20.13
CA LEU A 20 2.85 2.49 -19.14
C LEU A 20 2.94 4.01 -18.87
N GLN A 21 4.13 4.60 -18.95
CA GLN A 21 4.28 6.06 -18.78
C GLN A 21 3.58 6.80 -19.91
N LYS A 22 3.81 6.34 -21.15
CA LYS A 22 3.15 6.90 -22.33
C LYS A 22 1.64 6.68 -22.30
N LEU A 23 1.18 5.52 -21.82
CA LEU A 23 -0.24 5.25 -21.63
C LEU A 23 -0.86 6.24 -20.64
N MET A 24 -0.19 6.49 -19.51
CA MET A 24 -0.64 7.42 -18.48
C MET A 24 -0.68 8.87 -18.98
N GLU A 25 0.28 9.28 -19.80
CA GLU A 25 0.29 10.62 -20.42
C GLU A 25 -0.82 10.82 -21.45
N LEU A 26 -1.16 9.77 -22.20
CA LEU A 26 -2.18 9.84 -23.26
C LEU A 26 -3.61 9.67 -22.74
N THR A 27 -3.79 8.97 -21.62
CA THR A 27 -5.10 8.66 -21.05
C THR A 27 -5.26 9.34 -19.69
N ASP A 28 -5.31 8.55 -18.63
CA ASP A 28 -5.43 8.97 -17.25
C ASP A 28 -4.87 7.88 -16.33
N PRO A 29 -4.58 8.21 -15.05
CA PRO A 29 -4.06 7.23 -14.11
C PRO A 29 -4.96 6.00 -13.92
N LEU A 30 -6.29 6.17 -13.90
CA LEU A 30 -7.23 5.07 -13.66
C LEU A 30 -7.25 4.09 -14.85
N SER A 31 -7.27 4.60 -16.08
CA SER A 31 -7.15 3.77 -17.28
C SER A 31 -5.84 2.97 -17.29
N THR A 32 -4.75 3.57 -16.82
CA THR A 32 -3.46 2.88 -16.70
C THR A 32 -3.46 1.84 -15.57
N GLU A 33 -4.07 2.13 -14.41
CA GLU A 33 -4.25 1.18 -13.32
C GLU A 33 -5.05 -0.05 -13.78
N LEU A 34 -6.18 0.16 -14.47
CA LEU A 34 -7.01 -0.91 -15.01
C LEU A 34 -6.29 -1.76 -16.05
N TYR A 35 -5.48 -1.12 -16.91
CA TYR A 35 -4.65 -1.85 -17.86
C TYR A 35 -3.71 -2.83 -17.15
N ILE A 36 -3.00 -2.37 -16.11
CA ILE A 36 -2.06 -3.22 -15.35
C ILE A 36 -2.80 -4.37 -14.66
N VAL A 37 -3.96 -4.10 -14.06
CA VAL A 37 -4.76 -5.14 -13.38
C VAL A 37 -5.19 -6.24 -14.36
N ASN A 38 -5.67 -5.86 -15.55
CA ASN A 38 -6.12 -6.81 -16.56
C ASN A 38 -4.95 -7.62 -17.14
N ASP A 39 -3.83 -6.98 -17.45
CA ASP A 39 -2.63 -7.63 -18.02
C ASP A 39 -2.07 -8.68 -17.04
N ILE A 40 -1.97 -8.36 -15.75
CA ILE A 40 -1.55 -9.31 -14.71
C ILE A 40 -2.55 -10.46 -14.62
N LYS A 41 -3.86 -10.17 -14.61
CA LYS A 41 -4.91 -11.19 -14.52
C LYS A 41 -4.86 -12.17 -15.70
N GLU A 42 -4.62 -11.69 -16.91
CA GLU A 42 -4.48 -12.52 -18.10
C GLU A 42 -3.28 -13.47 -18.00
N ILE A 43 -2.15 -13.00 -17.47
CA ILE A 43 -0.97 -13.86 -17.24
C ILE A 43 -1.29 -14.99 -16.24
N TYR A 44 -1.90 -14.68 -15.10
CA TYR A 44 -2.28 -15.72 -14.12
C TYR A 44 -3.33 -16.68 -14.68
N ALA A 45 -4.33 -16.16 -15.40
CA ALA A 45 -5.35 -16.99 -16.06
C ALA A 45 -4.74 -17.93 -17.10
N SER A 46 -3.73 -17.47 -17.86
CA SER A 46 -3.01 -18.30 -18.85
C SER A 46 -2.26 -19.47 -18.20
N GLN A 47 -1.89 -19.34 -16.92
CA GLN A 47 -1.24 -20.38 -16.12
C GLN A 47 -2.25 -21.25 -15.35
N GLY A 48 -3.54 -21.08 -15.59
CA GLY A 48 -4.62 -21.80 -14.90
C GLY A 48 -4.82 -21.38 -13.44
N GLN A 49 -4.24 -20.25 -13.02
CA GLN A 49 -4.38 -19.73 -11.66
C GLN A 49 -5.48 -18.66 -11.59
N THR A 50 -6.31 -18.76 -10.57
CA THR A 50 -7.33 -17.73 -10.28
C THR A 50 -6.78 -16.77 -9.22
N VAL A 51 -6.75 -15.48 -9.55
CA VAL A 51 -6.34 -14.41 -8.62
C VAL A 51 -7.46 -13.40 -8.51
N ASN A 52 -7.84 -13.06 -7.27
CA ASN A 52 -8.86 -12.05 -7.03
C ASN A 52 -8.31 -10.66 -7.39
N SER A 53 -9.00 -9.96 -8.30
CA SER A 53 -8.62 -8.63 -8.78
C SER A 53 -8.42 -7.62 -7.65
N LYS A 54 -9.16 -7.74 -6.52
CA LYS A 54 -9.00 -6.84 -5.37
C LYS A 54 -7.58 -6.79 -4.81
N HIS A 55 -6.86 -7.91 -4.80
CA HIS A 55 -5.47 -7.93 -4.32
C HIS A 55 -4.53 -7.20 -5.27
N ILE A 56 -4.71 -7.41 -6.58
CA ILE A 56 -3.91 -6.75 -7.61
C ILE A 56 -4.20 -5.24 -7.59
N GLU A 57 -5.47 -4.85 -7.50
CA GLU A 57 -5.89 -3.45 -7.38
C GLU A 57 -5.25 -2.74 -6.18
N LEU A 58 -5.17 -3.40 -5.02
CA LEU A 58 -4.52 -2.84 -3.84
C LEU A 58 -3.03 -2.57 -4.07
N ILE A 59 -2.33 -3.49 -4.73
CA ILE A 59 -0.91 -3.35 -5.07
C ILE A 59 -0.71 -2.24 -6.11
N VAL A 60 -1.52 -2.24 -7.17
CA VAL A 60 -1.48 -1.24 -8.24
C VAL A 60 -1.77 0.15 -7.67
N ARG A 61 -2.80 0.30 -6.83
CA ARG A 61 -3.10 1.56 -6.13
C ARG A 61 -1.90 2.10 -5.37
N GLN A 62 -1.10 1.23 -4.76
CA GLN A 62 0.12 1.63 -4.07
C GLN A 62 1.18 2.18 -5.04
N MET A 63 1.35 1.59 -6.23
CA MET A 63 2.28 2.07 -7.26
C MET A 63 1.97 3.49 -7.75
N PHE A 64 0.71 3.89 -7.69
CA PHE A 64 0.27 5.25 -8.04
C PHE A 64 0.16 6.18 -6.83
N SER A 65 0.42 5.74 -5.60
CA SER A 65 0.15 6.52 -4.37
C SER A 65 0.81 7.90 -4.28
N LYS A 66 1.82 8.19 -5.09
CA LYS A 66 2.62 9.43 -4.99
C LYS A 66 2.31 10.46 -6.07
N VAL A 67 2.54 11.73 -5.71
CA VAL A 67 2.38 12.91 -6.58
C VAL A 67 3.66 13.73 -6.50
N LYS A 68 4.19 14.14 -7.67
CA LYS A 68 5.29 15.10 -7.75
C LYS A 68 4.74 16.50 -7.87
N ILE A 69 5.11 17.40 -6.97
CA ILE A 69 4.66 18.79 -6.99
C ILE A 69 5.36 19.53 -8.13
N THR A 70 4.56 20.19 -8.98
CA THR A 70 5.05 21.05 -10.06
C THR A 70 4.98 22.52 -9.66
N ASN A 71 3.92 22.91 -8.94
CA ASN A 71 3.76 24.24 -8.37
C ASN A 71 3.21 24.13 -6.94
N ALA A 72 3.86 24.78 -5.99
CA ALA A 72 3.45 24.76 -4.58
C ALA A 72 2.15 25.54 -4.31
N GLY A 73 1.79 26.51 -5.16
CA GLY A 73 0.70 27.44 -4.85
C GLY A 73 0.99 28.18 -3.53
N ASP A 74 0.00 28.22 -2.64
CA ASP A 74 0.12 28.74 -1.27
C ASP A 74 0.24 27.61 -0.22
N SER A 75 0.54 26.37 -0.66
CA SER A 75 0.78 25.23 0.24
C SER A 75 2.16 25.29 0.91
N THR A 76 2.40 24.37 1.85
CA THR A 76 3.71 24.17 2.48
C THR A 76 4.67 23.31 1.66
N PHE A 77 4.24 22.80 0.49
CA PHE A 77 5.07 21.97 -0.36
C PHE A 77 6.12 22.79 -1.12
N PHE A 78 7.17 22.12 -1.58
CA PHE A 78 8.15 22.69 -2.49
C PHE A 78 8.00 22.09 -3.90
N PRO A 79 8.26 22.87 -4.96
CA PRO A 79 8.35 22.32 -6.31
C PRO A 79 9.41 21.20 -6.37
N GLY A 80 9.01 20.04 -6.89
CA GLY A 80 9.84 18.85 -6.95
C GLY A 80 9.60 17.83 -5.84
N ASP A 81 8.90 18.20 -4.76
CA ASP A 81 8.56 17.28 -3.68
C ASP A 81 7.74 16.09 -4.19
N ILE A 82 7.98 14.92 -3.60
CA ILE A 82 7.19 13.71 -3.84
C ILE A 82 6.40 13.44 -2.56
N VAL A 83 5.09 13.63 -2.64
CA VAL A 83 4.18 13.51 -1.49
C VAL A 83 3.12 12.45 -1.74
N ASP A 84 2.48 11.99 -0.66
CA ASP A 84 1.33 11.10 -0.78
C ASP A 84 0.13 11.82 -1.39
N VAL A 85 -0.62 11.14 -2.26
CA VAL A 85 -1.82 11.71 -2.88
C VAL A 85 -2.89 12.07 -1.88
N ILE A 86 -3.01 11.31 -0.79
CA ILE A 86 -4.04 11.53 0.21
C ILE A 86 -3.75 12.85 0.92
N GLU A 87 -2.49 13.07 1.29
CA GLU A 87 -2.04 14.32 1.90
C GLU A 87 -2.12 15.49 0.91
N PHE A 88 -1.70 15.30 -0.34
CA PHE A 88 -1.82 16.31 -1.39
C PHE A 88 -3.28 16.78 -1.57
N LYS A 89 -4.23 15.82 -1.69
CA LYS A 89 -5.66 16.13 -1.82
C LYS A 89 -6.19 16.83 -0.58
N LYS A 90 -5.79 16.39 0.61
CA LYS A 90 -6.20 16.99 1.88
C LYS A 90 -5.74 18.44 1.99
N GLN A 91 -4.46 18.72 1.72
CA GLN A 91 -3.92 20.08 1.74
C GLN A 91 -4.60 20.98 0.71
N ASN A 92 -4.82 20.49 -0.51
CA ASN A 92 -5.53 21.26 -1.54
C ASN A 92 -6.99 21.54 -1.17
N ASN A 93 -7.69 20.60 -0.53
CA ASN A 93 -9.05 20.84 -0.05
C ASN A 93 -9.10 21.94 1.02
N ILE A 94 -8.12 21.99 1.92
CA ILE A 94 -8.00 23.07 2.92
C ILE A 94 -7.74 24.41 2.24
N LEU A 95 -6.77 24.47 1.31
CA LEU A 95 -6.47 25.70 0.58
C LEU A 95 -7.66 26.18 -0.24
N MET A 96 -8.43 25.27 -0.83
CA MET A 96 -9.65 25.59 -1.57
C MET A 96 -10.72 26.22 -0.67
N GLN A 97 -10.89 25.71 0.55
CA GLN A 97 -11.82 26.27 1.54
C GLN A 97 -11.39 27.66 2.01
N ASP A 98 -10.08 27.89 2.11
CA ASP A 98 -9.48 29.19 2.46
C ASP A 98 -9.41 30.18 1.28
N GLU A 99 -9.95 29.83 0.10
CA GLU A 99 -9.84 30.61 -1.15
C GLU A 99 -8.38 30.94 -1.57
N LYS A 100 -7.43 30.08 -1.19
CA LYS A 100 -6.00 30.19 -1.54
C LYS A 100 -5.65 29.42 -2.81
N ARG A 101 -4.48 29.68 -3.37
CA ARG A 101 -3.99 28.96 -4.56
C ARG A 101 -3.57 27.55 -4.18
N GLN A 102 -4.21 26.56 -4.79
CA GLN A 102 -3.90 25.15 -4.60
C GLN A 102 -2.54 24.77 -5.18
N ALA A 103 -1.93 23.72 -4.64
CA ALA A 103 -0.75 23.11 -5.23
C ALA A 103 -1.11 22.31 -6.48
N ILE A 104 -0.26 22.36 -7.49
CA ILE A 104 -0.36 21.57 -8.71
C ILE A 104 0.70 20.48 -8.66
N GLY A 105 0.31 19.25 -8.99
CA GLY A 105 1.21 18.11 -9.01
C GLY A 105 0.80 17.09 -10.06
N THR A 106 1.77 16.28 -10.49
CA THR A 106 1.57 15.20 -11.44
C THR A 106 1.62 13.87 -10.72
N ARG A 107 0.63 13.00 -10.97
CA ARG A 107 0.59 11.63 -10.46
C ARG A 107 1.82 10.87 -10.96
N LEU A 108 2.50 10.14 -10.08
CA LEU A 108 3.64 9.31 -10.47
C LEU A 108 3.23 7.84 -10.54
N LEU A 109 3.71 7.14 -11.57
CA LEU A 109 3.78 5.69 -11.61
C LEU A 109 5.19 5.26 -11.20
N LEU A 110 5.29 4.61 -10.05
CA LEU A 110 6.56 4.17 -9.48
C LEU A 110 6.51 2.67 -9.19
N GLY A 111 7.63 1.98 -9.42
CA GLY A 111 7.76 0.56 -9.08
C GLY A 111 7.71 0.32 -7.56
N LEU A 112 7.35 -0.90 -7.15
CA LEU A 112 7.16 -1.27 -5.75
C LEU A 112 8.38 -0.95 -4.88
N THR A 113 9.59 -1.28 -5.35
CA THR A 113 10.84 -0.97 -4.64
C THR A 113 11.00 0.52 -4.35
N LYS A 114 10.68 1.40 -5.32
CA LYS A 114 10.75 2.85 -5.10
C LYS A 114 9.66 3.33 -4.14
N ILE A 115 8.44 2.81 -4.25
CA ILE A 115 7.35 3.11 -3.31
C ILE A 115 7.75 2.82 -1.87
N SER A 116 8.42 1.68 -1.65
CA SER A 116 8.82 1.24 -0.31
C SER A 116 9.88 2.14 0.31
N LEU A 117 10.64 2.90 -0.49
CA LEU A 117 11.60 3.91 0.00
C LEU A 117 10.92 5.25 0.33
N PHE A 118 9.81 5.58 -0.35
CA PHE A 118 9.02 6.80 -0.15
C PHE A 118 7.89 6.63 0.87
N THR A 119 8.02 5.73 1.86
CA THR A 119 7.12 5.71 3.01
C THR A 119 7.44 6.84 3.97
N GLU A 120 6.45 7.29 4.75
CA GLU A 120 6.58 8.37 5.72
C GLU A 120 7.50 8.00 6.89
N SER A 121 7.50 6.72 7.26
CA SER A 121 8.40 6.21 8.29
C SER A 121 9.80 5.99 7.75
N TRP A 122 10.76 6.78 8.25
CA TRP A 122 12.15 6.57 7.92
C TRP A 122 12.68 5.25 8.51
N LEU A 123 12.15 4.78 9.64
CA LEU A 123 12.57 3.51 10.27
C LEU A 123 12.15 2.30 9.41
N SER A 124 10.95 2.36 8.86
CA SER A 124 10.40 1.35 7.94
C SER A 124 11.13 1.36 6.59
N SER A 125 11.41 2.53 6.03
CA SER A 125 12.23 2.68 4.81
C SER A 125 13.65 2.14 5.03
N ALA A 126 14.33 2.55 6.11
CA ALA A 126 15.72 2.19 6.37
C ALA A 126 15.93 0.68 6.57
N SER A 127 14.93 -0.01 7.09
CA SER A 127 14.92 -1.47 7.26
C SER A 127 14.53 -2.23 5.99
N PHE A 128 14.17 -1.55 4.90
CA PHE A 128 13.94 -2.20 3.61
C PHE A 128 15.22 -2.22 2.77
N GLN A 129 15.70 -1.05 2.36
CA GLN A 129 16.90 -0.86 1.54
C GLN A 129 17.51 0.53 1.80
N GLU A 130 18.71 0.79 1.24
CA GLU A 130 19.39 2.10 1.28
C GLU A 130 19.58 2.70 2.70
N THR A 131 19.79 1.84 3.70
CA THR A 131 19.79 2.18 5.13
C THR A 131 20.61 3.43 5.48
N VAL A 132 21.85 3.52 5.01
CA VAL A 132 22.74 4.67 5.30
C VAL A 132 22.15 5.97 4.77
N ARG A 133 21.68 5.96 3.52
CA ARG A 133 21.10 7.16 2.88
C ARG A 133 19.86 7.62 3.63
N VAL A 134 18.95 6.70 3.95
CA VAL A 134 17.70 7.02 4.66
C VAL A 134 17.98 7.63 6.03
N LEU A 135 18.93 7.07 6.79
CA LEU A 135 19.29 7.57 8.12
C LEU A 135 19.96 8.95 8.09
N VAL A 136 20.84 9.18 7.10
CA VAL A 136 21.49 10.49 6.90
C VAL A 136 20.47 11.57 6.53
N GLU A 137 19.56 11.26 5.61
CA GLU A 137 18.48 12.18 5.22
C GLU A 137 17.56 12.48 6.41
N ALA A 138 17.15 11.46 7.17
CA ALA A 138 16.30 11.63 8.35
C ALA A 138 16.97 12.47 9.44
N SER A 139 18.26 12.24 9.69
CA SER A 139 19.04 12.97 10.70
C SER A 139 19.26 14.43 10.30
N THR A 140 19.60 14.68 9.03
CA THR A 140 19.83 16.03 8.50
C THR A 140 18.54 16.85 8.48
N ALA A 141 17.41 16.24 8.11
CA ALA A 141 16.11 16.88 8.09
C ALA A 141 15.39 16.87 9.46
N ARG A 142 16.01 16.29 10.51
CA ARG A 142 15.41 16.10 11.84
C ARG A 142 14.01 15.45 11.78
N LYS A 143 13.85 14.43 10.93
CA LYS A 143 12.57 13.72 10.76
C LYS A 143 12.23 12.93 12.03
N ILE A 144 10.98 13.07 12.47
CA ILE A 144 10.42 12.29 13.59
C ILE A 144 9.59 11.16 13.00
N ASP A 145 9.85 9.92 13.43
CA ASP A 145 9.01 8.78 13.07
C ASP A 145 7.81 8.71 14.01
N LYS A 146 6.60 8.60 13.46
CA LYS A 146 5.35 8.60 14.24
C LYS A 146 4.92 7.19 14.68
N LEU A 147 5.55 6.13 14.16
CA LEU A 147 5.23 4.73 14.48
C LEU A 147 3.74 4.42 14.24
N GLU A 148 3.18 4.92 13.14
CA GLU A 148 1.78 4.69 12.75
C GLU A 148 1.63 3.45 11.85
N GLY A 149 2.74 2.89 11.35
CA GLY A 149 2.78 1.74 10.46
C GLY A 149 3.04 0.41 11.17
N LEU A 150 2.83 -0.69 10.45
CA LEU A 150 3.05 -2.05 10.97
C LEU A 150 4.52 -2.30 11.29
N LYS A 151 5.40 -2.00 10.32
CA LYS A 151 6.81 -2.41 10.37
C LYS A 151 7.58 -1.68 11.48
N GLU A 152 7.34 -0.38 11.67
CA GLU A 152 7.99 0.37 12.76
C GLU A 152 7.66 -0.20 14.13
N ASN A 153 6.38 -0.54 14.36
CA ASN A 153 5.94 -1.09 15.65
C ASN A 153 6.55 -2.48 15.88
N VAL A 154 6.62 -3.32 14.84
CA VAL A 154 7.31 -4.62 14.93
C VAL A 154 8.80 -4.45 15.25
N ILE A 155 9.50 -3.49 14.61
CA ILE A 155 10.94 -3.26 14.83
C ILE A 155 11.22 -2.84 16.28
N ILE A 156 10.35 -2.02 16.87
CA ILE A 156 10.52 -1.51 18.24
C ILE A 156 9.93 -2.47 19.29
N GLY A 157 9.17 -3.49 18.87
CA GLY A 157 8.55 -4.46 19.77
C GLY A 157 7.26 -3.94 20.43
N ARG A 158 6.56 -3.01 19.78
CA ARG A 158 5.24 -2.50 20.20
C ARG A 158 4.12 -3.23 19.44
N LEU A 159 2.93 -3.26 20.03
CA LEU A 159 1.72 -3.77 19.38
C LEU A 159 1.49 -3.10 18.01
N ILE A 160 1.17 -3.91 17.00
CA ILE A 160 0.87 -3.42 15.66
C ILE A 160 -0.47 -2.65 15.63
N PRO A 161 -0.58 -1.56 14.85
CA PRO A 161 -1.79 -0.75 14.73
C PRO A 161 -2.84 -1.44 13.84
N THR A 162 -3.42 -2.54 14.30
CA THR A 162 -4.48 -3.28 13.57
C THR A 162 -5.65 -3.62 14.48
N LEU A 163 -6.85 -3.74 13.90
CA LEU A 163 -8.07 -4.14 14.63
C LEU A 163 -8.29 -3.23 15.85
N ASP A 164 -8.65 -3.81 17.00
CA ASP A 164 -8.93 -3.06 18.24
C ASP A 164 -7.70 -2.32 18.79
N TYR A 165 -6.49 -2.79 18.47
CA TYR A 165 -5.24 -2.17 18.89
C TYR A 165 -4.94 -0.84 18.17
N PHE A 166 -5.65 -0.53 17.08
CA PHE A 166 -5.52 0.77 16.40
C PHE A 166 -5.95 1.93 17.30
N LYS A 167 -6.93 1.72 18.19
CA LYS A 167 -7.45 2.77 19.09
C LYS A 167 -6.49 3.08 20.24
N ASN A 168 -5.76 2.08 20.74
CA ASN A 168 -4.92 2.20 21.94
C ASN A 168 -3.45 2.49 21.65
N ASN A 169 -3.02 2.47 20.39
CA ASN A 169 -1.60 2.56 20.08
C ASN A 169 -0.97 3.95 20.36
N ARG A 170 -1.77 4.98 20.66
CA ARG A 170 -1.24 6.29 21.11
C ARG A 170 -0.92 6.34 22.61
N ASN A 171 -1.47 5.42 23.41
CA ASN A 171 -1.33 5.38 24.87
C ASN A 171 -0.42 4.21 25.31
N VAL A 172 0.77 4.10 24.70
CA VAL A 172 1.74 3.03 25.02
C VAL A 172 2.29 3.15 26.46
N GLY A 173 2.10 4.30 27.12
CA GLY A 173 2.53 4.51 28.50
C GLY A 173 1.80 3.65 29.53
N GLU A 174 0.64 3.08 29.20
CA GLU A 174 -0.17 2.31 30.16
C GLU A 174 0.07 0.79 30.09
N TYR A 175 0.68 0.27 29.02
CA TYR A 175 0.97 -1.17 28.92
C TYR A 175 2.22 -1.61 29.69
N PHE A 176 3.07 -0.67 30.11
CA PHE A 176 4.19 -0.92 31.03
C PHE A 176 3.90 -0.42 32.45
N GLY A 177 2.65 -0.07 32.73
CA GLY A 177 2.19 0.31 34.06
C GLY A 177 2.03 -0.93 34.94
N GLN A 178 3.10 -1.26 35.66
CA GLN A 178 3.13 -2.13 36.85
C GLN A 178 2.14 -3.32 36.79
N GLU A 179 2.51 -4.36 36.04
CA GLU A 179 1.91 -5.68 36.26
C GLU A 179 2.28 -6.13 37.67
N ASP A 180 1.33 -6.02 38.60
CA ASP A 180 1.16 -7.08 39.59
C ASP A 180 0.97 -8.37 38.77
N LEU A 181 1.95 -9.27 38.88
CA LEU A 181 1.97 -10.58 38.24
C LEU A 181 0.83 -11.45 38.78
N GLU A 182 -0.40 -11.22 38.34
CA GLU A 182 -1.46 -12.23 38.41
C GLU A 182 -1.59 -12.87 37.03
N GLU A 183 -1.22 -14.16 36.96
CA GLU A 183 -1.32 -15.00 35.77
C GLU A 183 -2.75 -14.97 35.20
N THR A 184 -2.98 -14.17 34.16
CA THR A 184 -4.16 -14.37 33.31
C THR A 184 -3.82 -15.41 32.23
N PRO A 185 -4.52 -16.55 32.16
CA PRO A 185 -4.21 -17.58 31.17
C PRO A 185 -4.48 -17.06 29.75
N TYR A 186 -3.46 -17.21 28.89
CA TYR A 186 -3.57 -16.95 27.46
C TYR A 186 -4.66 -17.85 26.85
N TYR A 187 -5.83 -17.30 26.55
CA TYR A 187 -6.81 -17.96 25.68
C TYR A 187 -6.37 -17.80 24.23
N LEU A 188 -5.89 -18.88 23.62
CA LEU A 188 -5.88 -19.01 22.17
C LEU A 188 -7.35 -19.10 21.72
N PRO A 189 -7.82 -18.24 20.80
CA PRO A 189 -9.17 -18.39 20.26
C PRO A 189 -9.23 -19.70 19.48
N GLU A 190 -10.18 -20.57 19.84
CA GLU A 190 -10.43 -21.81 19.11
C GLU A 190 -10.72 -21.48 17.64
N THR A 191 -9.86 -21.99 16.76
CA THR A 191 -10.06 -21.93 15.32
C THR A 191 -11.33 -22.69 14.98
N VAL A 192 -12.35 -22.02 14.43
CA VAL A 192 -13.45 -22.69 13.73
C VAL A 192 -12.90 -23.21 12.41
N TYR A 193 -12.32 -24.40 12.45
CA TYR A 193 -11.89 -25.15 11.28
C TYR A 193 -13.07 -26.03 10.82
N ASP A 194 -13.95 -25.48 9.99
CA ASP A 194 -15.02 -26.26 9.35
C ASP A 194 -14.49 -26.83 8.02
N GLY A 195 -13.90 -28.02 8.11
CA GLY A 195 -13.42 -28.82 6.98
C GLY A 195 -14.27 -30.09 6.80
N PRO A 196 -14.45 -30.59 5.58
CA PRO A 196 -15.56 -31.47 5.24
C PRO A 196 -15.43 -32.89 5.81
N MET A 197 -16.58 -33.45 6.22
CA MET A 197 -16.77 -34.85 6.63
C MET A 197 -16.28 -35.85 5.57
N ALA A 198 -15.43 -36.78 6.01
CA ALA A 198 -15.10 -38.06 5.36
C ALA A 198 -14.14 -38.81 6.31
N ILE A 199 -14.27 -40.08 6.71
CA ILE A 199 -15.01 -41.26 6.25
C ILE A 199 -15.14 -42.19 7.48
N GLU A 200 -16.28 -42.88 7.63
CA GLU A 200 -16.47 -43.94 8.64
C GLU A 200 -15.40 -45.03 8.51
N SER A 201 -14.64 -45.27 9.59
CA SER A 201 -13.78 -46.44 9.70
C SER A 201 -14.64 -47.68 9.92
N VAL A 202 -14.67 -48.54 8.91
CA VAL A 202 -15.15 -49.92 8.99
C VAL A 202 -14.48 -50.62 10.17
N GLY A 203 -15.29 -51.19 11.05
CA GLY A 203 -14.83 -51.95 12.20
C GLY A 203 -14.08 -53.21 11.82
N SER A 204 -13.10 -53.56 12.63
CA SER A 204 -12.60 -54.91 12.76
C SER A 204 -12.65 -55.27 14.25
N ASP A 205 -13.63 -56.12 14.57
CA ASP A 205 -13.73 -56.85 15.82
C ASP A 205 -12.45 -57.67 16.04
N ASP A 206 -11.79 -57.46 17.18
CA ASP A 206 -10.84 -58.43 17.74
C ASP A 206 -11.64 -59.41 18.59
N ASP A 207 -11.90 -60.60 18.02
CA ASP A 207 -12.22 -61.82 18.76
C ASP A 207 -11.21 -62.91 18.38
N MET A 208 -10.41 -63.29 19.39
CA MET A 208 -9.50 -64.45 19.54
C MET A 208 -8.12 -64.44 18.88
#